data_AF-A0AAV5ZCA2-F1
#
_entry.id   AF-A0AAV5ZCA2-F1
#
_cell.length_a   1.000
_cell.length_b   1.000
_cell.length_c   1.000
_cell.angle_alpha   90.00
_cell.angle_beta   90.00
_cell.angle_gamma   90.00
#
_symmetry.space_group_name_H-M   'P 1'
#
loop_
_entity.id
_entity.type
_entity.pdbx_description
1 polymer ?
#
loop_
_entity_poly.entity_id
_entity_poly.type
_entity_poly.pdbx_seq_one_letter_code
_entity_poly.pdbx_strand_id
1 'polypeptide(L)'
;MRAWSRVGALAGTFVLLMATGAAAQMAKGKPVTVTGRVVDNICMLGMGLKGEGHRECATGCDKAGVRMALLDEKANVLYTLMADKPFVDPNTQIREHLERVVTIKGDLYQAPGGQKVLAIKEVQPAQASGTNPCAAKNPCAAKNPCGAKK
;
A
#
# COMPACT_ATOMS: atom_id res chain seq x y z
N MET A 1 -77.64 -23.10 -9.09
CA MET A 1 -77.71 -21.67 -8.76
C MET A 1 -77.28 -21.47 -7.31
N ARG A 2 -76.47 -20.44 -7.04
CA ARG A 2 -76.13 -19.84 -5.73
C ARG A 2 -75.29 -20.69 -4.75
N ALA A 3 -74.00 -20.37 -4.68
CA ALA A 3 -73.32 -20.11 -3.39
C ALA A 3 -72.18 -19.12 -3.65
N TRP A 4 -72.47 -17.85 -3.38
CA TRP A 4 -71.52 -16.75 -3.36
C TRP A 4 -70.55 -16.89 -2.18
N SER A 5 -69.26 -16.71 -2.50
CA SER A 5 -68.34 -15.74 -1.90
C SER A 5 -68.09 -15.73 -0.38
N ARG A 6 -66.80 -15.53 -0.06
CA ARG A 6 -66.19 -14.94 1.16
C ARG A 6 -65.56 -15.92 2.15
N VAL A 7 -64.38 -16.41 1.79
CA VAL A 7 -63.24 -16.55 2.72
C VAL A 7 -62.09 -15.87 1.99
N GLY A 8 -61.75 -14.61 2.28
CA GLY A 8 -61.20 -14.20 3.56
C GLY A 8 -59.71 -13.99 3.34
N ALA A 9 -59.38 -12.90 2.64
CA ALA A 9 -58.02 -12.46 2.38
C ALA A 9 -57.31 -12.15 3.72
N LEU A 10 -56.57 -13.10 4.27
CA LEU A 10 -55.71 -12.92 5.44
C LEU A 10 -54.55 -13.94 5.37
N ALA A 11 -53.54 -13.63 4.56
CA ALA A 11 -52.15 -14.06 4.75
C ALA A 11 -51.21 -13.14 3.94
N GLY A 12 -51.43 -11.83 4.07
CA GLY A 12 -50.42 -10.86 3.69
C GLY A 12 -49.27 -10.92 4.69
N THR A 13 -48.06 -10.70 4.18
CA THR A 13 -46.88 -10.26 4.94
C THR A 13 -46.21 -11.31 5.84
N PHE A 14 -45.50 -12.27 5.23
CA PHE A 14 -44.22 -12.72 5.79
C PHE A 14 -43.10 -12.14 4.95
N VAL A 15 -42.90 -10.83 5.13
CA VAL A 15 -41.76 -10.10 4.62
C VAL A 15 -40.62 -10.26 5.63
N LEU A 16 -39.40 -10.41 5.11
CA LEU A 16 -38.12 -10.08 5.75
C LEU A 16 -37.64 -11.00 6.87
N LEU A 17 -36.75 -11.94 6.53
CA LEU A 17 -35.30 -11.92 6.83
C LEU A 17 -34.73 -13.33 6.56
N MET A 18 -33.41 -13.47 6.48
CA MET A 18 -32.63 -14.71 6.30
C MET A 18 -32.17 -15.04 4.87
N ALA A 19 -32.06 -14.04 3.98
CA ALA A 19 -31.04 -14.08 2.95
C ALA A 19 -29.80 -13.32 3.44
N THR A 20 -28.63 -13.92 3.23
CA THR A 20 -27.29 -13.36 3.36
C THR A 20 -26.67 -13.29 4.77
N GLY A 21 -26.52 -14.45 5.40
CA GLY A 21 -25.29 -14.74 6.14
C GLY A 21 -24.12 -14.92 5.15
N ALA A 22 -23.79 -13.88 4.39
CA ALA A 22 -22.51 -13.82 3.71
C ALA A 22 -21.49 -13.55 4.81
N ALA A 23 -20.84 -14.60 5.30
CA ALA A 23 -19.57 -14.44 6.00
C ALA A 23 -18.75 -13.46 5.16
N ALA A 24 -18.40 -12.32 5.75
CA ALA A 24 -17.57 -11.32 5.11
C ALA A 24 -16.23 -11.98 4.80
N GLN A 25 -16.14 -12.59 3.63
CA GLN A 25 -14.93 -13.19 3.14
C GLN A 25 -14.04 -12.00 2.82
N MET A 26 -13.11 -11.69 3.74
CA MET A 26 -12.05 -10.71 3.52
C MET A 26 -11.54 -10.94 2.10
N ALA A 27 -11.70 -9.95 1.23
CA ALA A 27 -11.31 -10.07 -0.16
C ALA A 27 -9.87 -10.57 -0.18
N LYS A 28 -9.58 -11.69 -0.84
CA LYS A 28 -8.22 -12.21 -0.88
C LYS A 28 -7.42 -11.31 -1.82
N GLY A 29 -6.46 -10.57 -1.27
CA GLY A 29 -5.57 -9.73 -2.08
C GLY A 29 -4.71 -10.58 -3.02
N LYS A 30 -4.30 -10.00 -4.15
CA LYS A 30 -3.47 -10.67 -5.15
C LYS A 30 -2.00 -10.59 -4.74
N PRO A 31 -1.25 -11.71 -4.60
CA PRO A 31 0.18 -11.65 -4.32
C PRO A 31 0.93 -10.90 -5.42
N VAL A 32 1.74 -9.93 -5.04
CA VAL A 32 2.56 -9.11 -5.94
C VAL A 32 3.91 -8.76 -5.32
N THR A 33 4.85 -8.40 -6.19
CA THR A 33 6.12 -7.76 -5.82
C THR A 33 6.16 -6.39 -6.49
N VAL A 34 6.27 -5.32 -5.71
CA VAL A 34 6.26 -3.94 -6.22
C VAL A 34 7.54 -3.23 -5.76
N THR A 35 8.25 -2.62 -6.70
CA THR A 35 9.39 -1.74 -6.40
C THR A 35 8.94 -0.30 -6.47
N GLY A 36 9.20 0.48 -5.43
CA GLY A 36 8.81 1.87 -5.38
C GLY A 36 9.50 2.62 -4.24
N ARG A 37 9.31 3.93 -4.20
CA ARG A 37 9.82 4.78 -3.12
C ARG A 37 8.82 4.85 -1.99
N VAL A 38 9.27 4.64 -0.75
CA VAL A 38 8.46 4.95 0.43
C VAL A 38 8.38 6.45 0.57
N VAL A 39 7.18 7.03 0.52
CA VAL A 39 6.98 8.49 0.54
C VAL A 39 5.98 8.92 1.60
N ASP A 40 6.15 10.12 2.13
CA ASP A 40 5.10 10.83 2.84
C ASP A 40 4.04 11.37 1.88
N ASN A 41 2.76 11.18 2.21
CA ASN A 41 1.65 11.57 1.34
C ASN A 41 1.51 13.10 1.23
N ILE A 42 1.68 13.83 2.34
CA ILE A 42 1.48 15.28 2.35
C ILE A 42 2.54 15.94 1.46
N CYS A 43 3.79 15.52 1.61
CA CYS A 43 4.91 16.15 0.95
C CYS A 43 5.04 15.73 -0.51
N MET A 44 4.79 14.47 -0.84
CA MET A 44 4.78 14.05 -2.24
C MET A 44 3.60 14.68 -2.98
N LEU A 45 2.37 14.52 -2.48
CA LEU A 45 1.18 14.94 -3.23
C LEU A 45 0.99 16.45 -3.24
N GLY A 46 1.27 17.13 -2.14
CA GLY A 46 1.09 18.58 -2.01
C GLY A 46 2.25 19.40 -2.56
N MET A 47 3.47 18.88 -2.48
CA MET A 47 4.70 19.65 -2.76
C MET A 47 5.64 18.99 -3.76
N GLY A 48 5.35 17.76 -4.21
CA GLY A 48 6.22 17.00 -5.12
C GLY A 48 7.55 16.57 -4.50
N LEU A 49 7.71 16.70 -3.18
CA LEU A 49 8.95 16.40 -2.46
C LEU A 49 9.07 14.90 -2.24
N LYS A 50 10.28 14.38 -2.50
CA LYS A 50 10.65 12.99 -2.27
C LYS A 50 12.16 12.80 -2.32
N GLY A 51 12.64 11.68 -1.79
CA GLY A 51 14.06 11.30 -1.82
C GLY A 51 14.83 11.70 -0.57
N GLU A 52 16.12 11.33 -0.48
CA GLU A 52 16.88 11.37 0.79
C GLU A 52 16.89 12.76 1.45
N GLY A 53 16.89 13.85 0.67
CA GLY A 53 16.80 15.22 1.19
C GLY A 53 15.49 15.56 1.92
N HIS A 54 14.47 14.71 1.79
CA HIS A 54 13.17 14.87 2.42
C HIS A 54 12.93 13.86 3.57
N ARG A 55 13.90 13.01 3.88
CA ARG A 55 13.73 11.90 4.83
C ARG A 55 13.41 12.35 6.26
N GLU A 56 13.99 13.46 6.70
CA GLU A 56 13.73 14.01 8.04
C GLU A 56 12.26 14.45 8.20
N CYS A 57 11.71 15.07 7.16
CA CYS A 57 10.31 15.48 7.16
C CYS A 57 9.37 14.27 7.18
N ALA A 58 9.62 13.27 6.32
CA ALA A 58 8.87 12.01 6.33
C ALA A 58 8.96 11.29 7.69
N THR A 59 10.12 11.33 8.35
CA THR A 59 10.31 10.79 9.71
C THR A 59 9.45 11.54 10.73
N GLY A 60 9.31 12.86 10.60
CA GLY A 60 8.40 13.66 11.42
C GLY A 60 6.93 13.25 11.24
N CYS A 61 6.48 13.09 9.99
CA CYS A 61 5.12 12.63 9.69
C CYS A 61 4.85 11.22 10.25
N ASP A 62 5.78 10.29 10.09
CA ASP A 62 5.67 8.94 10.65
C ASP A 62 5.53 8.96 12.19
N LYS A 63 6.34 9.77 12.89
CA LYS A 63 6.24 9.95 14.34
C LYS A 63 4.90 10.54 14.79
N ALA A 64 4.25 11.33 13.93
CA ALA A 64 2.90 11.85 14.15
C ALA A 64 1.80 10.83 13.84
N GLY A 65 2.14 9.61 13.41
CA GLY A 65 1.19 8.55 13.09
C GLY A 65 0.66 8.59 11.65
N VAL A 66 1.29 9.36 10.76
CA VAL A 66 0.89 9.42 9.34
C VAL A 66 1.30 8.12 8.65
N ARG A 67 0.37 7.49 7.93
CA ARG A 67 0.68 6.37 7.05
C ARG A 67 1.53 6.81 5.86
N MET A 68 2.60 6.07 5.59
CA MET A 68 3.37 6.27 4.37
C MET A 68 2.69 5.59 3.18
N ALA A 69 3.11 5.97 1.98
CA ALA A 69 2.71 5.33 0.73
C ALA A 69 3.92 4.77 -0.02
N LEU A 70 3.67 3.93 -1.01
CA LEU A 70 4.69 3.47 -1.94
C LEU A 70 4.41 4.10 -3.31
N LEU A 71 5.34 4.92 -3.80
CA LEU A 71 5.30 5.50 -5.13
C LEU A 71 6.10 4.63 -6.10
N ASP A 72 5.41 3.92 -6.99
CA ASP A 72 6.03 3.33 -8.17
C ASP A 72 6.10 4.38 -9.28
N GLU A 73 7.25 5.03 -9.38
CA GLU A 73 7.51 6.08 -10.36
C GLU A 73 7.45 5.56 -11.81
N LYS A 74 7.71 4.27 -12.05
CA LYS A 74 7.68 3.68 -13.41
C LYS A 74 6.26 3.38 -13.86
N ALA A 75 5.45 2.81 -12.98
CA ALA A 75 4.03 2.55 -13.27
C ALA A 75 3.16 3.80 -13.12
N ASN A 76 3.71 4.89 -12.55
CA ASN A 76 2.98 6.07 -12.14
C ASN A 76 1.80 5.73 -11.22
N VAL A 77 2.08 4.94 -10.18
CA VAL A 77 1.08 4.47 -9.22
C VAL A 77 1.52 4.80 -7.80
N LEU A 78 0.61 5.40 -7.03
CA LEU A 78 0.74 5.53 -5.59
C LEU A 78 -0.08 4.44 -4.90
N TYR A 79 0.59 3.55 -4.18
CA TYR A 79 -0.05 2.51 -3.39
C TYR A 79 -0.26 3.01 -1.97
N THR A 80 -1.48 2.87 -1.47
CA THR A 80 -1.74 3.01 -0.03
C THR A 80 -1.17 1.78 0.67
N LEU A 81 -0.35 1.98 1.69
CA LEU A 81 0.24 0.88 2.45
C LEU A 81 -0.64 0.51 3.64
N MET A 82 -0.76 -0.80 3.88
CA MET A 82 -1.41 -1.35 5.06
C MET A 82 -0.63 -2.53 5.61
N ALA A 83 -0.92 -2.89 6.86
CA ALA A 83 -0.40 -4.11 7.45
C ALA A 83 -1.11 -5.34 6.87
N ASP A 84 -0.43 -6.48 6.93
CA ASP A 84 -0.98 -7.78 6.52
C ASP A 84 -2.00 -8.35 7.51
N LYS A 85 -2.09 -7.77 8.71
CA LYS A 85 -3.02 -8.19 9.77
C LYS A 85 -3.50 -7.00 10.64
N PRO A 86 -4.62 -7.16 11.36
CA PRO A 86 -5.17 -6.12 12.23
C PRO A 86 -4.21 -5.71 13.37
N PHE A 87 -4.42 -4.49 13.90
CA PHE A 87 -3.71 -3.92 15.05
C PHE A 87 -2.19 -3.82 14.90
N VAL A 88 -1.72 -3.78 13.66
CA VAL A 88 -0.31 -3.56 13.33
C VAL A 88 -0.18 -2.23 12.62
N ASP A 89 0.80 -1.45 13.05
CA ASP A 89 1.18 -0.23 12.37
C ASP A 89 1.91 -0.58 11.04
N PRO A 90 1.36 -0.14 9.88
CA PRO A 90 1.93 -0.46 8.58
C PRO A 90 3.33 0.12 8.36
N ASN A 91 3.72 1.17 9.08
CA ASN A 91 5.02 1.81 8.87
C ASN A 91 6.18 1.03 9.52
N THR A 92 5.90 0.08 10.42
CA THR A 92 6.92 -0.67 11.17
C THR A 92 8.02 -1.27 10.31
N GLN A 93 7.67 -1.87 9.16
CA GLN A 93 8.61 -2.52 8.26
C GLN A 93 9.34 -1.57 7.30
N ILE A 94 8.92 -0.30 7.21
CA ILE A 94 9.42 0.65 6.21
C ILE A 94 10.08 1.90 6.81
N ARG A 95 10.06 2.07 8.13
CA ARG A 95 10.65 3.22 8.84
C ARG A 95 12.13 3.47 8.53
N GLU A 96 12.91 2.40 8.37
CA GLU A 96 14.33 2.54 8.01
C GLU A 96 14.54 2.95 6.54
N HIS A 97 13.47 2.91 5.75
CA HIS A 97 13.47 3.12 4.31
C HIS A 97 12.65 4.33 3.85
N LEU A 98 12.23 5.20 4.76
CA LEU A 98 11.54 6.45 4.40
C LEU A 98 12.35 7.22 3.36
N GLU A 99 11.66 7.67 2.31
CA GLU A 99 12.18 8.37 1.14
C GLU A 99 13.17 7.59 0.26
N ARG A 100 13.32 6.29 0.51
CA ARG A 100 14.18 5.38 -0.26
C ARG A 100 13.34 4.41 -1.10
N VAL A 101 14.00 3.85 -2.10
CA VAL A 101 13.40 2.83 -2.96
C VAL A 101 13.54 1.47 -2.28
N VAL A 102 12.42 0.76 -2.20
CA VAL A 102 12.31 -0.59 -1.65
C VAL A 102 11.59 -1.49 -2.65
N THR A 103 11.79 -2.78 -2.48
CA THR A 103 10.95 -3.81 -3.07
C THR A 103 10.07 -4.37 -1.97
N ILE A 104 8.76 -4.35 -2.17
CA ILE A 104 7.77 -4.90 -1.24
C ILE A 104 7.12 -6.11 -1.87
N LYS A 105 7.17 -7.25 -1.16
CA LYS A 105 6.29 -8.38 -1.43
C LYS A 105 5.06 -8.22 -0.56
N GLY A 106 3.89 -8.39 -1.17
CA GLY A 106 2.63 -8.11 -0.48
C GLY A 106 1.42 -8.63 -1.23
N ASP A 107 0.25 -8.32 -0.69
CA ASP A 107 -1.02 -8.60 -1.36
C ASP A 107 -1.64 -7.28 -1.82
N LEU A 108 -1.95 -7.18 -3.12
CA LEU A 108 -2.59 -6.04 -3.74
C LEU A 108 -4.11 -6.18 -3.69
N TYR A 109 -4.76 -5.13 -3.22
CA TYR A 109 -6.20 -4.98 -3.16
C TYR A 109 -6.62 -3.82 -4.07
N GLN A 110 -7.74 -4.00 -4.75
CA GLN A 110 -8.46 -2.91 -5.39
C GLN A 110 -9.59 -2.49 -4.46
N ALA A 111 -9.42 -1.33 -3.82
CA ALA A 111 -10.42 -0.74 -2.96
C ALA A 111 -11.44 0.09 -3.78
N PRO A 112 -12.61 0.43 -3.19
CA PRO A 112 -13.57 1.33 -3.82
C PRO A 112 -12.92 2.61 -4.34
N GLY A 113 -13.40 3.11 -5.48
CA GLY A 113 -12.81 4.29 -6.15
C GLY A 113 -11.51 3.98 -6.90
N GLY A 114 -11.14 2.70 -7.08
CA GLY A 114 -9.96 2.30 -7.84
C GLY A 114 -8.64 2.46 -7.08
N GLN A 115 -8.70 2.70 -5.78
CA GLN A 115 -7.50 2.82 -4.95
C GLN A 115 -6.76 1.48 -4.89
N LYS A 116 -5.45 1.52 -5.16
CA LYS A 116 -4.55 0.38 -5.03
C LYS A 116 -3.97 0.35 -3.61
N VAL A 117 -4.30 -0.68 -2.85
CA VAL A 117 -3.82 -0.87 -1.47
C VAL A 117 -2.90 -2.08 -1.43
N LEU A 118 -1.71 -1.94 -0.85
CA LEU A 118 -0.72 -2.99 -0.76
C LEU A 118 -0.51 -3.37 0.71
N ALA A 119 -0.87 -4.61 1.06
CA ALA A 119 -0.54 -5.21 2.35
C ALA A 119 0.93 -5.61 2.38
N ILE A 120 1.72 -5.05 3.28
CA ILE A 120 3.15 -5.31 3.38
C ILE A 120 3.39 -6.64 4.10
N LYS A 121 4.00 -7.62 3.41
CA LYS A 121 4.45 -8.88 4.02
C LYS A 121 5.96 -8.92 4.24
N GLU A 122 6.71 -8.37 3.29
CA GLU A 122 8.17 -8.37 3.32
C GLU A 122 8.68 -7.11 2.61
N VAL A 123 9.69 -6.48 3.19
CA VAL A 123 10.36 -5.30 2.62
C VAL A 123 11.83 -5.63 2.44
N GLN A 124 12.35 -5.36 1.24
CA GLN A 124 13.78 -5.38 0.98
C GLN A 124 14.21 -4.00 0.49
N PRO A 125 15.39 -3.50 0.90
CA PRO A 125 15.98 -2.37 0.22
C PRO A 125 16.11 -2.73 -1.26
N ALA A 126 15.59 -1.88 -2.15
CA ALA A 126 15.91 -2.03 -3.55
C ALA A 126 17.43 -1.85 -3.63
N GLN A 127 18.13 -2.80 -4.24
CA GLN A 127 19.57 -2.66 -4.44
C GLN A 127 19.81 -1.26 -4.98
N ALA A 128 20.63 -0.50 -4.26
CA ALA A 128 20.90 0.88 -4.61
C ALA A 128 21.28 0.89 -6.10
N SER A 129 20.47 1.55 -6.93
CA SER A 129 20.92 2.01 -8.22
C SER A 129 22.05 3.00 -7.94
N GLY A 130 23.26 2.45 -7.86
CA GLY A 130 24.50 3.12 -7.48
C GLY A 130 24.70 3.22 -5.97
N THR A 131 25.44 2.29 -5.37
CA THR A 131 26.44 2.74 -4.39
C THR A 131 27.25 3.84 -5.08
N ASN A 132 27.24 5.05 -4.53
CA ASN A 132 28.14 6.09 -5.03
C ASN A 132 29.56 5.55 -4.85
N PRO A 133 30.32 5.28 -5.93
CA PRO A 133 31.68 4.76 -5.81
C PRO A 133 32.57 5.72 -5.02
N CYS A 134 32.18 7.01 -4.90
CA CYS A 134 32.85 8.05 -4.13
C CYS A 134 32.58 8.01 -2.61
N ALA A 135 31.63 7.20 -2.13
CA ALA A 135 31.33 7.08 -0.69
C ALA A 135 32.26 6.09 0.04
N ALA A 136 33.17 5.42 -0.67
CA ALA A 136 34.20 4.57 -0.07
C ALA A 136 35.28 5.42 0.63
N LYS A 137 35.95 4.87 1.65
CA LYS A 137 37.03 5.53 2.39
C LYS A 137 38.23 5.94 1.50
N ASN A 138 38.38 5.34 0.32
CA ASN A 138 39.34 5.77 -0.71
C ASN A 138 38.84 5.35 -2.11
N PRO A 139 37.96 6.15 -2.73
CA PRO A 139 37.27 5.76 -3.95
C PRO A 139 38.16 5.84 -5.20
N CYS A 140 39.27 6.58 -5.13
CA CYS A 140 40.20 6.80 -6.24
C CYS A 140 41.28 5.71 -6.37
N ALA A 141 41.38 4.79 -5.40
CA ALA A 141 42.35 3.70 -5.43
C ALA A 141 41.96 2.55 -6.37
N ALA A 142 40.70 2.49 -6.81
CA ALA A 142 40.25 1.52 -7.80
C ALA A 142 40.66 1.95 -9.21
N LYS A 143 41.07 1.01 -10.07
CA LYS A 143 41.24 1.27 -11.50
C LYS A 143 39.87 1.56 -12.12
N ASN A 144 39.55 2.84 -12.27
CA ASN A 144 38.35 3.40 -12.91
C ASN A 144 37.02 3.28 -12.11
N PRO A 145 36.89 4.01 -10.98
CA PRO A 145 35.70 3.95 -10.11
C PRO A 145 34.42 4.48 -10.77
N CYS A 146 34.55 5.26 -11.86
CA CYS A 146 33.43 5.86 -12.59
C CYS A 146 32.83 4.93 -13.67
N GLY A 147 33.43 3.77 -13.93
CA GLY A 147 33.00 2.83 -14.97
C GLY A 147 31.80 1.95 -14.60
N ALA A 148 31.36 1.96 -13.34
CA ALA A 148 30.32 1.07 -12.81
C ALA A 148 28.87 1.51 -13.10
N LYS A 149 28.65 2.44 -14.04
CA LYS A 149 27.29 2.82 -14.47
C LYS A 149 26.83 1.88 -15.59
N LYS A 150 26.10 0.82 -15.25
CA LYS A 150 25.11 0.17 -16.10
C LYS A 150 23.87 -0.15 -15.28
#